data_AF-A0AA41RXP3-F1
#
_entry.id   AF-A0AA41RXP3-F1
#
_cell.length_a   1.000
_cell.length_b   1.000
_cell.length_c   1.000
_cell.angle_alpha   90.00
_cell.angle_beta   90.00
_cell.angle_gamma   90.00
#
_symmetry.space_group_name_H-M   'P 1'
#
loop_
_entity.id
_entity.type
_entity.pdbx_description
1 polymer ?
#
loop_
_entity_poly.entity_id
_entity_poly.type
_entity_poly.pdbx_seq_one_letter_code
_entity_poly.pdbx_strand_id
1 'polypeptide(L)'
;MRKSSSSSSSITEAGLDIGHDVFFKQFSQSSQDSSRNRPTKISVIGTGKVEMAIAQTILTQDIADEIALVDALPDKLRGEMLDLQHAAAFLPRTKIVASVDYEVTSGSDLCIVTAGARQIPGELRLNLIHRNLSLFQKIIPQLAKYSPHTILLIVSNPVDILTYIAWKLSGFPSNRVIGSGTNLDSSRFRFLIADHLDVNAQDVQ
;
A
#
# COMPACT_ATOMS: atom_id res chain seq x y z
N MET A 1 -32.75 20.87 56.26
CA MET A 1 -32.25 20.42 57.59
C MET A 1 -31.64 19.02 57.42
N ARG A 2 -30.83 18.58 58.41
CA ARG A 2 -30.39 17.21 58.77
C ARG A 2 -30.98 16.03 57.93
N LYS A 3 -30.24 14.97 57.57
CA LYS A 3 -29.03 14.41 58.21
C LYS A 3 -28.28 13.40 57.30
N SER A 4 -27.03 13.10 57.67
CA SER A 4 -26.25 11.87 57.41
C SER A 4 -27.00 10.59 57.86
N SER A 5 -26.67 9.34 57.45
CA SER A 5 -25.71 8.76 56.47
C SER A 5 -26.22 7.32 56.14
N SER A 6 -25.52 6.22 55.78
CA SER A 6 -24.12 5.73 55.88
C SER A 6 -23.82 4.68 54.80
N SER A 7 -22.59 4.12 54.78
CA SER A 7 -22.16 3.00 53.92
C SER A 7 -22.64 1.62 54.39
N SER A 8 -22.84 0.70 53.44
CA SER A 8 -22.79 -0.75 53.69
C SER A 8 -22.20 -1.47 52.46
N SER A 9 -20.92 -1.83 52.53
CA SER A 9 -20.23 -2.62 51.50
C SER A 9 -20.50 -4.12 51.71
N SER A 10 -21.14 -4.77 50.74
CA SER A 10 -21.32 -6.23 50.72
C SER A 10 -20.49 -6.84 49.59
N ILE A 11 -19.19 -7.02 49.82
CA ILE A 11 -18.36 -7.88 48.96
C ILE A 11 -18.82 -9.32 49.21
N THR A 12 -19.33 -9.98 48.18
CA THR A 12 -19.61 -11.43 48.19
C THR A 12 -18.58 -12.12 47.31
N GLU A 13 -18.18 -13.32 47.71
CA GLU A 13 -17.01 -14.00 47.16
C GLU A 13 -17.24 -14.48 45.71
N ALA A 14 -16.22 -14.37 44.87
CA ALA A 14 -16.14 -14.91 43.50
C ALA A 14 -17.11 -14.33 42.43
N GLY A 15 -17.42 -13.01 42.49
CA GLY A 15 -18.02 -12.27 41.37
C GLY A 15 -17.04 -11.25 40.75
N LEU A 16 -16.91 -11.23 39.42
CA LEU A 16 -16.24 -10.16 38.68
C LEU A 16 -17.28 -9.08 38.32
N ASP A 17 -17.11 -7.86 38.80
CA ASP A 17 -17.90 -6.68 38.41
C ASP A 17 -17.57 -6.27 36.95
N ILE A 18 -18.13 -7.01 35.99
CA ILE A 18 -18.08 -6.64 34.57
C ILE A 18 -19.14 -5.57 34.33
N GLY A 19 -18.78 -4.32 34.63
CA GLY A 19 -19.54 -3.16 34.17
C GLY A 19 -19.67 -3.19 32.64
N HIS A 20 -20.87 -2.91 32.13
CA HIS A 20 -21.24 -3.11 30.72
C HIS A 20 -20.37 -2.34 29.70
N ASP A 21 -19.62 -1.32 30.14
CA ASP A 21 -18.83 -0.42 29.28
C ASP A 21 -17.40 -0.93 28.97
N VAL A 22 -16.94 -2.03 29.59
CA VAL A 22 -15.51 -2.40 29.54
C VAL A 22 -15.11 -3.22 28.30
N PHE A 23 -16.02 -3.99 27.70
CA PHE A 23 -15.67 -4.98 26.65
C PHE A 23 -16.16 -4.67 25.23
N PHE A 24 -17.13 -3.77 25.05
CA PHE A 24 -17.54 -3.29 23.73
C PHE A 24 -17.61 -1.77 23.73
N LYS A 25 -16.53 -1.11 23.30
CA LYS A 25 -16.58 0.29 22.93
C LYS A 25 -17.45 0.39 21.67
N GLN A 26 -18.72 0.77 21.86
CA GLN A 26 -19.70 0.91 20.79
C GLN A 26 -19.09 1.77 19.68
N PHE A 27 -19.03 1.23 18.46
CA PHE A 27 -18.62 2.01 17.30
C PHE A 27 -19.67 3.11 17.09
N SER A 28 -19.36 4.32 17.57
CA SER A 28 -19.95 5.55 17.05
C SER A 28 -19.84 5.44 15.54
N GLN A 29 -20.98 5.41 14.84
CA GLN A 29 -20.99 5.37 13.37
C GLN A 29 -20.07 6.48 12.89
N SER A 30 -18.98 6.11 12.21
CA SER A 30 -18.19 7.08 11.49
C SER A 30 -19.12 7.66 10.45
N SER A 31 -19.62 8.88 10.70
CA SER A 31 -20.32 9.68 9.72
C SER A 31 -19.52 9.57 8.43
N GLN A 32 -20.14 9.02 7.38
CA GLN A 32 -19.49 8.91 6.08
C GLN A 32 -19.18 10.34 5.64
N ASP A 33 -17.92 10.73 5.81
CA ASP A 33 -17.42 12.02 5.33
C ASP A 33 -17.30 11.89 3.81
N SER A 34 -18.46 11.99 3.15
CA SER A 34 -18.62 11.88 1.71
C SER A 34 -18.14 13.15 1.00
N SER A 35 -17.05 13.73 1.51
CA SER A 35 -16.31 14.85 0.93
C SER A 35 -14.94 14.35 0.43
N ARG A 36 -14.96 13.43 -0.56
CA ARG A 36 -13.80 13.22 -1.46
C ARG A 36 -13.62 14.44 -2.38
N ASN A 37 -13.35 15.60 -1.76
CA ASN A 37 -13.03 16.86 -2.39
C ASN A 37 -11.56 16.92 -2.86
N ARG A 38 -10.77 15.86 -2.60
CA ARG A 38 -9.44 15.65 -3.19
C ARG A 38 -9.49 14.51 -4.21
N PRO A 39 -8.84 14.65 -5.38
CA PRO A 39 -8.65 13.54 -6.32
C PRO A 39 -7.79 12.45 -5.67
N THR A 40 -8.12 11.20 -5.95
CA THR A 40 -7.38 10.00 -5.52
C THR A 40 -6.10 9.90 -6.35
N LYS A 41 -4.94 9.94 -5.71
CA LYS A 41 -3.64 9.97 -6.40
C LYS A 41 -2.76 8.77 -6.05
N ILE A 42 -2.29 8.07 -7.08
CA ILE A 42 -1.38 6.91 -6.95
C ILE A 42 -0.04 7.21 -7.63
N SER A 43 1.07 6.96 -6.95
CA SER A 43 2.41 6.95 -7.56
C SER A 43 2.90 5.54 -7.82
N VAL A 44 3.51 5.30 -8.97
CA VAL A 44 4.19 4.04 -9.33
C VAL A 44 5.67 4.34 -9.58
N ILE A 45 6.54 3.66 -8.84
CA ILE A 45 7.98 3.96 -8.79
C ILE A 45 8.76 2.86 -9.53
N GLY A 46 9.00 3.14 -10.81
CA GLY A 46 9.56 2.28 -11.85
C GLY A 46 8.69 2.32 -13.12
N THR A 47 9.28 1.97 -14.26
CA THR A 47 8.57 1.78 -15.55
C THR A 47 8.78 0.36 -16.11
N GLY A 48 9.13 -0.61 -15.27
CA GLY A 48 9.24 -2.01 -15.70
C GLY A 48 7.90 -2.63 -16.14
N LYS A 49 7.96 -3.90 -16.55
CA LYS A 49 6.75 -4.63 -17.03
C LYS A 49 5.68 -4.81 -15.95
N VAL A 50 6.05 -4.80 -14.68
CA VAL A 50 5.11 -4.94 -13.55
C VAL A 50 4.39 -3.60 -13.33
N GLU A 51 5.13 -2.51 -13.46
CA GLU A 51 4.71 -1.14 -13.28
C GLU A 51 3.70 -0.71 -14.33
N MET A 52 3.98 -1.02 -15.60
CA MET A 52 3.06 -0.70 -16.69
C MET A 52 1.78 -1.54 -16.62
N ALA A 53 1.87 -2.80 -16.19
CA ALA A 53 0.68 -3.61 -15.91
C ALA A 53 -0.15 -3.04 -14.74
N ILE A 54 0.50 -2.57 -13.67
CA ILE A 54 -0.18 -1.90 -12.53
C ILE A 54 -0.84 -0.60 -12.98
N ALA A 55 -0.12 0.28 -13.68
CA ALA A 55 -0.65 1.55 -14.17
C ALA A 55 -1.82 1.35 -15.16
N GLN A 56 -1.70 0.41 -16.09
CA GLN A 56 -2.79 0.03 -17.00
C GLN A 56 -4.00 -0.55 -16.25
N THR A 57 -3.78 -1.34 -15.19
CA THR A 57 -4.88 -1.85 -14.33
C THR A 57 -5.59 -0.71 -13.60
N ILE A 58 -4.86 0.25 -13.03
CA ILE A 58 -5.43 1.43 -12.36
C ILE A 58 -6.29 2.26 -13.32
N LEU A 59 -5.82 2.47 -14.55
CA LEU A 59 -6.54 3.20 -15.61
C LEU A 59 -7.79 2.46 -16.10
N THR A 60 -7.70 1.14 -16.30
CA THR A 60 -8.81 0.33 -16.87
C THR A 60 -9.87 -0.06 -15.85
N GLN A 61 -9.58 0.03 -14.56
CA GLN A 61 -10.52 -0.22 -13.45
C GLN A 61 -11.00 1.06 -12.74
N ASP A 62 -10.67 2.25 -13.27
CA ASP A 62 -11.07 3.56 -12.73
C ASP A 62 -10.73 3.77 -11.23
N ILE A 63 -9.53 3.32 -10.83
CA ILE A 63 -9.12 3.29 -9.42
C ILE A 63 -8.60 4.65 -8.92
N ALA A 64 -8.13 5.52 -9.83
CA ALA A 64 -7.49 6.78 -9.45
C ALA A 64 -7.71 7.93 -10.45
N ASP A 65 -7.87 9.13 -9.91
CA ASP A 65 -8.01 10.39 -10.62
C ASP A 65 -6.66 10.92 -11.15
N GLU A 66 -5.56 10.64 -10.46
CA GLU A 66 -4.19 11.00 -10.90
C GLU A 66 -3.20 9.84 -10.71
N ILE A 67 -2.41 9.55 -11.75
CA ILE A 67 -1.30 8.61 -11.72
C ILE A 67 0.01 9.37 -11.94
N ALA A 68 0.97 9.17 -11.04
CA ALA A 68 2.32 9.73 -11.14
C ALA A 68 3.37 8.63 -11.33
N LEU A 69 4.09 8.66 -12.46
CA LEU A 69 5.18 7.71 -12.75
C LEU A 69 6.54 8.34 -12.43
N VAL A 70 7.42 7.58 -11.78
CA VAL A 70 8.82 7.98 -11.52
C VAL A 70 9.78 6.86 -11.91
N ASP A 71 10.78 7.18 -12.73
CA ASP A 71 11.89 6.29 -13.09
C ASP A 71 13.17 7.14 -13.26
N ALA A 72 14.34 6.50 -13.19
CA ALA A 72 15.63 7.14 -13.46
C ALA A 72 15.97 7.21 -14.96
N LEU A 73 15.21 6.55 -15.83
CA LEU A 73 15.41 6.50 -17.29
C LEU A 73 14.41 7.44 -18.01
N PRO A 74 14.77 8.71 -18.29
CA PRO A 74 13.82 9.72 -18.78
C PRO A 74 13.20 9.38 -20.14
N ASP A 75 13.97 8.86 -21.09
CA ASP A 75 13.45 8.53 -22.42
C ASP A 75 12.42 7.40 -22.38
N LYS A 76 12.69 6.39 -21.53
CA LYS A 76 11.78 5.27 -21.30
C LYS A 76 10.52 5.74 -20.58
N LEU A 77 10.68 6.51 -19.51
CA LEU A 77 9.58 7.12 -18.75
C LEU A 77 8.67 7.96 -19.65
N ARG A 78 9.24 8.74 -20.58
CA ARG A 78 8.50 9.52 -21.56
C ARG A 78 7.72 8.64 -22.55
N GLY A 79 8.33 7.58 -23.09
CA GLY A 79 7.64 6.67 -24.01
C GLY A 79 6.45 5.97 -23.35
N GLU A 80 6.71 5.34 -22.20
CA GLU A 80 5.70 4.61 -21.42
C GLU A 80 4.55 5.53 -20.93
N MET A 81 4.85 6.78 -20.58
CA MET A 81 3.83 7.81 -20.26
C MET A 81 2.96 8.14 -21.49
N LEU A 82 3.57 8.32 -22.67
CA LEU A 82 2.84 8.63 -23.90
C LEU A 82 1.94 7.47 -24.32
N ASP A 83 2.41 6.23 -24.23
CA ASP A 83 1.60 5.04 -24.57
C ASP A 83 0.38 4.89 -23.64
N LEU A 84 0.53 5.16 -22.34
CA LEU A 84 -0.62 5.23 -21.43
C LEU A 84 -1.56 6.40 -21.72
N GLN A 85 -1.03 7.58 -22.10
CA GLN A 85 -1.85 8.74 -22.47
C GLN A 85 -2.63 8.51 -23.77
N HIS A 86 -2.04 7.80 -24.75
CA HIS A 86 -2.72 7.38 -25.98
C HIS A 86 -3.80 6.32 -25.69
N ALA A 87 -3.53 5.36 -24.80
CA ALA A 87 -4.53 4.38 -24.37
C ALA A 87 -5.69 5.03 -23.57
N ALA A 88 -5.39 6.04 -22.75
CA ALA A 88 -6.36 6.76 -21.94
C ALA A 88 -7.38 7.57 -22.77
N ALA A 89 -7.17 7.76 -24.07
CA ALA A 89 -8.17 8.36 -24.97
C ALA A 89 -9.51 7.59 -25.02
N PHE A 90 -9.53 6.33 -24.58
CA PHE A 90 -10.70 5.45 -24.53
C PHE A 90 -11.16 5.12 -23.10
N LEU A 91 -10.57 5.74 -22.07
CA LEU A 91 -10.76 5.41 -20.66
C LEU A 91 -11.32 6.62 -19.87
N PRO A 92 -11.67 6.45 -18.58
CA PRO A 92 -11.99 7.57 -17.69
C PRO A 92 -10.89 8.64 -17.61
N ARG A 93 -11.23 9.83 -17.12
CA ARG A 93 -10.35 11.02 -17.11
C ARG A 93 -9.26 11.00 -16.03
N THR A 94 -8.48 9.92 -15.95
CA THR A 94 -7.28 9.89 -15.11
C THR A 94 -6.19 10.80 -15.68
N LYS A 95 -5.66 11.70 -14.86
CA LYS A 95 -4.50 12.54 -15.18
C LYS A 95 -3.22 11.73 -15.03
N ILE A 96 -2.51 11.49 -16.14
CA ILE A 96 -1.21 10.78 -16.13
C ILE A 96 -0.07 11.81 -16.19
N VAL A 97 0.79 11.83 -15.17
CA VAL A 97 2.01 12.65 -15.10
C VAL A 97 3.24 11.78 -14.86
N ALA A 98 4.40 12.21 -15.35
CA ALA A 98 5.65 11.48 -15.18
C ALA A 98 6.85 12.44 -15.00
N SER A 99 7.79 12.10 -14.11
CA SER A 99 9.03 12.85 -13.90
C SER A 99 10.14 11.98 -13.33
N VAL A 100 11.40 12.37 -13.55
CA VAL A 100 12.55 11.79 -12.83
C VAL A 100 12.67 12.34 -11.39
N ASP A 101 12.02 13.47 -11.09
CA ASP A 101 11.94 14.04 -9.74
C ASP A 101 10.71 13.51 -8.98
N TYR A 102 10.92 13.17 -7.72
CA TYR A 102 9.90 12.70 -6.80
C TYR A 102 8.88 13.79 -6.41
N GLU A 103 9.12 15.07 -6.70
CA GLU A 103 8.11 16.12 -6.52
C GLU A 103 6.78 15.81 -7.25
N VAL A 104 6.82 15.10 -8.38
CA VAL A 104 5.62 14.63 -9.10
C VAL A 104 4.74 13.70 -8.24
N THR A 105 5.32 13.03 -7.25
CA THR A 105 4.61 12.15 -6.30
C THR A 105 3.91 12.91 -5.17
N SER A 106 4.00 14.24 -5.13
CA SER A 106 3.40 15.07 -4.07
C SER A 106 1.89 14.88 -3.95
N GLY A 107 1.42 14.68 -2.73
CA GLY A 107 -0.01 14.51 -2.39
C GLY A 107 -0.62 13.14 -2.69
N SER A 108 0.17 12.10 -2.96
CA SER A 108 -0.32 10.73 -3.23
C SER A 108 -0.92 10.05 -2.00
N ASP A 109 -2.04 9.35 -2.21
CA ASP A 109 -2.69 8.47 -1.23
C ASP A 109 -1.97 7.11 -1.11
N LEU A 110 -1.44 6.61 -2.24
CA LEU A 110 -0.71 5.35 -2.35
C LEU A 110 0.56 5.52 -3.19
N CYS A 111 1.69 5.02 -2.71
CA CYS A 111 2.95 4.94 -3.46
C CYS A 111 3.40 3.48 -3.59
N ILE A 112 3.36 2.96 -4.81
CA ILE A 112 3.69 1.58 -5.16
C ILE A 112 5.17 1.51 -5.57
N VAL A 113 5.98 0.77 -4.81
CA VAL A 113 7.43 0.64 -5.01
C VAL A 113 7.75 -0.74 -5.56
N THR A 114 8.04 -0.79 -6.86
CA THR A 114 8.49 -1.97 -7.62
C THR A 114 9.98 -1.89 -7.96
N ALA A 115 10.53 -0.66 -8.06
CA ALA A 115 11.93 -0.41 -8.35
C ALA A 115 12.84 -1.24 -7.42
N GLY A 116 13.74 -2.01 -8.02
CA GLY A 116 14.61 -2.92 -7.30
C GLY A 116 15.75 -3.41 -8.17
N ALA A 117 16.87 -3.73 -7.52
CA ALA A 117 17.99 -4.40 -8.14
C ALA A 117 17.57 -5.81 -8.58
N ARG A 118 17.85 -6.16 -9.85
CA ARG A 118 17.71 -7.55 -10.31
C ARG A 118 18.86 -8.39 -9.74
N GLN A 119 18.53 -9.61 -9.32
CA GLN A 119 19.50 -10.61 -8.93
C GLN A 119 20.39 -10.98 -10.12
N ILE A 120 21.69 -11.00 -9.91
CA ILE A 120 22.67 -11.46 -10.88
C ILE A 120 22.92 -12.97 -10.64
N PRO A 121 23.02 -13.83 -11.68
CA PRO A 121 23.38 -15.23 -11.49
C PRO A 121 24.70 -15.39 -10.73
N GLY A 122 24.71 -16.22 -9.68
CA GLY A 122 25.85 -16.38 -8.76
C GLY A 122 25.98 -15.33 -7.66
N GLU A 123 25.13 -14.29 -7.62
CA GLU A 123 25.14 -13.27 -6.58
C GLU A 123 24.63 -13.80 -5.22
N LEU A 124 25.40 -13.53 -4.16
CA LEU A 124 24.98 -13.80 -2.78
C LEU A 124 23.73 -12.95 -2.43
N ARG A 125 22.73 -13.57 -1.79
CA ARG A 125 21.48 -12.91 -1.38
C ARG A 125 21.71 -11.61 -0.57
N LEU A 126 22.78 -11.55 0.23
CA LEU A 126 23.15 -10.34 0.98
C LEU A 126 23.55 -9.17 0.06
N ASN A 127 24.27 -9.42 -1.04
CA ASN A 127 24.70 -8.39 -1.98
C ASN A 127 23.49 -7.76 -2.70
N LEU A 128 22.51 -8.59 -3.07
CA LEU A 128 21.23 -8.15 -3.61
C LEU A 128 20.45 -7.27 -2.61
N ILE A 129 20.42 -7.66 -1.33
CA ILE A 129 19.78 -6.88 -0.26
C ILE A 129 20.51 -5.55 -0.06
N HIS A 130 21.85 -5.52 -0.06
CA HIS A 130 22.62 -4.27 0.03
C HIS A 130 22.39 -3.33 -1.16
N ARG A 131 22.36 -3.86 -2.39
CA ARG A 131 22.03 -3.07 -3.61
C ARG A 131 20.62 -2.48 -3.53
N ASN A 132 19.64 -3.25 -3.06
CA ASN A 132 18.29 -2.76 -2.83
C ASN A 132 18.22 -1.74 -1.68
N LEU A 133 18.96 -1.92 -0.59
CA LEU A 133 19.04 -0.94 0.51
C LEU A 133 19.57 0.42 0.04
N SER A 134 20.66 0.44 -0.74
CA SER A 134 21.21 1.68 -1.31
C SER A 134 20.31 2.34 -2.38
N LEU A 135 19.35 1.61 -2.92
CA LEU A 135 18.29 2.13 -3.80
C LEU A 135 17.14 2.68 -2.94
N PHE A 136 16.64 1.92 -1.97
CA PHE A 136 15.56 2.33 -1.07
C PHE A 136 15.92 3.56 -0.21
N GLN A 137 17.20 3.72 0.18
CA GLN A 137 17.72 4.92 0.84
C GLN A 137 17.56 6.20 0.02
N LYS A 138 17.45 6.10 -1.32
CA LYS A 138 17.23 7.24 -2.22
C LYS A 138 15.75 7.47 -2.51
N ILE A 139 14.97 6.39 -2.60
CA ILE A 139 13.54 6.42 -2.96
C ILE A 139 12.66 6.78 -1.75
N ILE A 140 12.73 5.97 -0.68
CA ILE A 140 11.74 6.00 0.40
C ILE A 140 11.68 7.35 1.14
N PRO A 141 12.82 8.00 1.47
CA PRO A 141 12.76 9.32 2.12
C PRO A 141 12.16 10.42 1.24
N GLN A 142 12.28 10.34 -0.10
CA GLN A 142 11.66 11.31 -1.00
C GLN A 142 10.13 11.11 -1.05
N LEU A 143 9.66 9.86 -1.12
CA LEU A 143 8.22 9.56 -1.04
C LEU A 143 7.62 10.05 0.30
N ALA A 144 8.33 9.82 1.41
CA ALA A 144 7.90 10.30 2.73
C ALA A 144 7.92 11.84 2.86
N LYS A 145 8.87 12.51 2.19
CA LYS A 145 8.97 13.98 2.12
C LYS A 145 7.79 14.61 1.35
N TYR A 146 7.53 14.14 0.13
CA TYR A 146 6.51 14.74 -0.75
C TYR A 146 5.09 14.25 -0.44
N SER A 147 4.93 13.07 0.13
CA SER A 147 3.63 12.48 0.48
C SER A 147 3.62 11.87 1.88
N PRO A 148 3.73 12.69 2.95
CA PRO A 148 3.84 12.23 4.34
C PRO A 148 2.63 11.43 4.84
N HIS A 149 1.48 11.51 4.15
CA HIS A 149 0.24 10.80 4.46
C HIS A 149 0.00 9.52 3.63
N THR A 150 0.85 9.21 2.64
CA THR A 150 0.67 8.06 1.75
C THR A 150 0.75 6.70 2.46
N ILE A 151 0.21 5.65 1.83
CA ILE A 151 0.53 4.26 2.12
C ILE A 151 1.65 3.82 1.16
N LEU A 152 2.68 3.16 1.68
CA LEU A 152 3.70 2.50 0.86
C LEU A 152 3.30 1.05 0.58
N LEU A 153 3.19 0.67 -0.70
CA LEU A 153 2.99 -0.71 -1.13
C LEU A 153 4.27 -1.23 -1.80
N ILE A 154 4.97 -2.15 -1.13
CA ILE A 154 6.25 -2.69 -1.60
C ILE A 154 6.02 -3.97 -2.41
N VAL A 155 6.52 -3.95 -3.65
CA VAL A 155 6.44 -5.03 -4.64
C VAL A 155 7.83 -5.50 -5.07
N SER A 156 8.86 -4.66 -4.89
CA SER A 156 10.27 -5.03 -5.05
C SER A 156 10.63 -6.26 -4.20
N ASN A 157 11.42 -7.18 -4.75
CA ASN A 157 11.83 -8.41 -4.05
C ASN A 157 13.29 -8.36 -3.54
N PRO A 158 13.61 -9.00 -2.39
CA PRO A 158 12.75 -9.85 -1.54
C PRO A 158 11.78 -9.04 -0.66
N VAL A 159 10.47 -9.25 -0.85
CA VAL A 159 9.43 -8.29 -0.43
C VAL A 159 9.39 -8.01 1.07
N ASP A 160 9.53 -9.02 1.93
CA ASP A 160 9.39 -8.87 3.39
C ASP A 160 10.52 -8.01 3.98
N ILE A 161 11.75 -8.26 3.52
CA ILE A 161 12.96 -7.53 3.93
C ILE A 161 12.90 -6.10 3.41
N LEU A 162 12.46 -5.89 2.16
CA LEU A 162 12.32 -4.56 1.59
C LEU A 162 11.15 -3.76 2.18
N THR A 163 10.09 -4.44 2.64
CA THR A 163 8.99 -3.84 3.42
C THR A 163 9.49 -3.34 4.78
N TYR A 164 10.27 -4.17 5.50
CA TYR A 164 10.91 -3.75 6.75
C TYR A 164 11.86 -2.56 6.54
N ILE A 165 12.69 -2.59 5.47
CA ILE A 165 13.59 -1.48 5.13
C ILE A 165 12.81 -0.20 4.79
N ALA A 166 11.74 -0.29 3.99
CA ALA A 166 10.88 0.85 3.69
C ALA A 166 10.21 1.42 4.96
N TRP A 167 9.79 0.57 5.90
CA TRP A 167 9.25 1.02 7.18
C TRP A 167 10.30 1.82 7.99
N LYS A 168 11.53 1.32 8.09
CA LYS A 168 12.60 2.02 8.82
C LYS A 168 13.08 3.30 8.14
N LEU A 169 13.04 3.38 6.80
CA LEU A 169 13.48 4.56 6.04
C LEU A 169 12.41 5.65 5.88
N SER A 170 11.13 5.31 5.96
CA SER A 170 10.02 6.28 5.84
C SER A 170 9.68 6.98 7.16
N GLY A 171 9.99 6.37 8.30
CA GLY A 171 9.52 6.83 9.62
C GLY A 171 8.01 6.71 9.82
N PHE A 172 7.30 6.02 8.92
CA PHE A 172 5.85 5.85 8.99
C PHE A 172 5.44 4.85 10.10
N PRO A 173 4.20 4.93 10.62
CA PRO A 173 3.63 3.85 11.41
C PRO A 173 3.47 2.59 10.52
N SER A 174 3.62 1.41 11.12
CA SER A 174 3.67 0.14 10.39
C SER A 174 2.40 -0.16 9.57
N ASN A 175 1.24 0.34 9.99
CA ASN A 175 -0.02 0.21 9.24
C ASN A 175 -0.06 1.00 7.91
N ARG A 176 0.95 1.82 7.60
CA ARG A 176 1.10 2.52 6.31
C ARG A 176 2.25 1.98 5.45
N VAL A 177 2.84 0.83 5.79
CA VAL A 177 3.89 0.18 4.99
C VAL A 177 3.56 -1.30 4.81
N ILE A 178 3.08 -1.64 3.63
CA ILE A 178 2.50 -2.94 3.29
C ILE A 178 3.39 -3.61 2.23
N GLY A 179 3.74 -4.87 2.43
CA GLY A 179 4.33 -5.70 1.39
C GLY A 179 3.24 -6.41 0.60
N SER A 180 3.41 -6.55 -0.72
CA SER A 180 2.55 -7.40 -1.56
C SER A 180 2.57 -8.88 -1.11
N GLY A 181 3.66 -9.32 -0.47
CA GLY A 181 3.77 -10.59 0.24
C GLY A 181 3.40 -11.79 -0.63
N THR A 182 2.68 -12.74 -0.03
CA THR A 182 2.21 -13.98 -0.68
C THR A 182 0.86 -13.83 -1.38
N ASN A 183 0.32 -12.62 -1.60
CA ASN A 183 -1.02 -12.45 -2.17
C ASN A 183 -1.14 -13.08 -3.58
N LEU A 184 -0.11 -12.92 -4.42
CA LEU A 184 -0.05 -13.55 -5.74
C LEU A 184 0.14 -15.08 -5.65
N ASP A 185 0.88 -15.56 -4.65
CA ASP A 185 1.16 -16.99 -4.48
C ASP A 185 -0.03 -17.76 -3.87
N SER A 186 -0.81 -17.10 -3.01
CA SER A 186 -2.10 -17.61 -2.54
C SER A 186 -3.11 -17.69 -3.69
N SER A 187 -3.13 -16.69 -4.59
CA SER A 187 -3.94 -16.73 -5.82
C SER A 187 -3.52 -17.87 -6.75
N ARG A 188 -2.20 -18.09 -6.95
CA ARG A 188 -1.66 -19.24 -7.70
C ARG A 188 -2.04 -20.58 -7.06
N PHE A 189 -1.99 -20.69 -5.74
CA PHE A 189 -2.34 -21.92 -5.02
C PHE A 189 -3.83 -22.25 -5.13
N ARG A 190 -4.71 -21.26 -4.94
CA ARG A 190 -6.16 -21.39 -5.17
C ARG A 190 -6.48 -21.81 -6.60
N PHE A 191 -5.79 -21.23 -7.60
CA PHE A 191 -5.91 -21.63 -9.01
C PHE A 191 -5.53 -23.10 -9.24
N LEU A 192 -4.39 -23.56 -8.70
CA LEU A 192 -3.94 -24.96 -8.87
C LEU A 192 -4.86 -25.98 -8.18
N ILE A 193 -5.48 -25.63 -7.05
CA ILE A 193 -6.50 -26.46 -6.41
C ILE A 193 -7.79 -26.48 -7.24
N ALA A 194 -8.20 -25.34 -7.78
CA ALA A 194 -9.42 -25.23 -8.58
C ALA A 194 -9.33 -26.02 -9.91
N ASP A 195 -8.19 -25.93 -10.58
CA ASP A 195 -7.84 -26.71 -11.78
C ASP A 195 -7.86 -28.23 -11.51
N HIS A 196 -7.38 -28.65 -10.33
CA HIS A 196 -7.43 -30.05 -9.91
C HIS A 196 -8.83 -30.58 -9.54
N LEU A 197 -9.75 -29.68 -9.16
CA LEU A 197 -11.10 -30.02 -8.70
C LEU A 197 -12.22 -29.75 -9.72
N ASP A 198 -11.88 -29.17 -10.89
CA ASP A 198 -12.82 -28.69 -11.92
C ASP A 198 -13.87 -27.70 -11.36
N VAL A 199 -13.40 -26.72 -10.58
CA VAL A 199 -14.22 -25.65 -9.97
C VAL A 199 -13.64 -24.25 -10.25
N ASN A 200 -14.38 -23.20 -9.90
CA ASN A 200 -13.86 -21.84 -10.03
C ASN A 200 -12.87 -21.52 -8.90
N ALA A 201 -11.73 -20.90 -9.22
CA ALA A 201 -10.73 -20.45 -8.25
C ALA A 201 -11.25 -19.40 -7.24
N GLN A 202 -12.41 -18.78 -7.51
CA GLN A 202 -13.11 -17.92 -6.56
C GLN A 202 -13.77 -18.72 -5.42
N ASP A 203 -14.19 -19.96 -5.65
CA ASP A 203 -14.90 -20.81 -4.68
C ASP A 203 -13.94 -21.54 -3.72
N VAL A 204 -12.71 -21.80 -4.18
CA VAL A 204 -11.60 -22.30 -3.34
C VAL A 204 -11.14 -21.17 -2.41
N GLN A 205 -10.82 -21.48 -1.14
CA GLN A 205 -10.30 -20.52 -0.14
C GLN A 205 -8.86 -20.86 0.25
#